data_AF-F4SBE3-F1
#
_entry.id   AF-F4SBE3-F1
#
_cell.length_a   1.000
_cell.length_b   1.000
_cell.length_c   1.000
_cell.angle_alpha   90.00
_cell.angle_beta   90.00
_cell.angle_gamma   90.00
#
_symmetry.space_group_name_H-M   'P 1'
#
loop_
_entity.id
_entity.type
_entity.pdbx_description
1 polymer ?
#
loop_
_entity_poly.entity_id
_entity_poly.type
_entity_poly.pdbx_seq_one_letter_code
_entity_poly.pdbx_strand_id
1 'polypeptide(L)'
;MPAIRNIKNRPTPADLAWFRSLDARSKSEVFPFPMSERHHPCVRAGIEQCYTCNKFGHSRMNGKPCTSRVKAGGALFKDWRRTVNGLSYSKDKLNMKPEDLARASLADANPGSSFTISTISGLPHYNPRPSDADLSSARPAFGLFGLGTTNDPQVVGRSV
;
A
#
# COMPACT_ATOMS: atom_id res chain seq x y z
N MET A 1 -3.59 -6.86 -20.96
CA MET A 1 -2.66 -6.72 -19.81
C MET A 1 -2.57 -8.08 -19.13
N PRO A 2 -1.38 -8.68 -19.01
CA PRO A 2 -1.22 -9.90 -18.22
C PRO A 2 -1.69 -9.67 -16.79
N ALA A 3 -2.21 -10.72 -16.14
CA ALA A 3 -2.64 -10.62 -14.76
C ALA A 3 -1.43 -10.23 -13.88
N ILE A 4 -1.49 -9.05 -13.26
CA ILE A 4 -0.41 -8.47 -12.43
C ILE A 4 0.10 -9.46 -11.37
N ARG A 5 -0.77 -10.36 -10.88
CA ARG A 5 -0.46 -11.40 -9.90
C ARG A 5 0.58 -12.42 -10.42
N ASN A 6 0.59 -12.73 -11.71
CA ASN A 6 1.50 -13.74 -12.27
C ASN A 6 2.94 -13.26 -12.32
N ILE A 7 3.14 -11.96 -12.59
CA ILE A 7 4.47 -11.35 -12.75
C ILE A 7 5.27 -11.38 -11.46
N LYS A 8 4.60 -11.31 -10.29
CA LYS A 8 5.27 -11.31 -8.99
C LYS A 8 5.80 -12.68 -8.57
N ASN A 9 5.12 -13.75 -8.96
CA ASN A 9 5.38 -15.09 -8.42
C ASN A 9 6.02 -16.03 -9.45
N ARG A 10 5.61 -15.98 -10.72
CA ARG A 10 6.07 -16.86 -11.81
C ARG A 10 5.99 -16.14 -13.17
N PRO A 11 6.91 -15.21 -13.45
CA PRO A 11 6.85 -14.43 -14.69
C PRO A 11 7.15 -15.31 -15.90
N THR A 12 6.29 -15.29 -16.91
CA THR A 12 6.60 -15.89 -18.21
C THR A 12 7.56 -14.99 -19.02
N PRO A 13 8.27 -15.50 -20.04
CA PRO A 13 9.09 -14.66 -20.91
C PRO A 13 8.31 -13.51 -21.57
N ALA A 14 7.05 -13.76 -21.94
CA ALA A 14 6.14 -12.75 -22.48
C ALA A 14 5.82 -11.66 -21.44
N ASP A 15 5.57 -12.04 -20.19
CA ASP A 15 5.34 -11.08 -19.09
C ASP A 15 6.55 -10.20 -18.83
N LEU A 16 7.76 -10.77 -18.88
CA LEU A 16 9.00 -10.01 -18.72
C LEU A 16 9.23 -9.05 -19.88
N ALA A 17 8.95 -9.47 -21.12
CA ALA A 17 9.06 -8.60 -22.30
C ALA A 17 8.08 -7.42 -22.19
N TRP A 18 6.81 -7.71 -21.85
CA TRP A 18 5.81 -6.68 -21.58
C TRP A 18 6.26 -5.74 -20.45
N PHE A 19 6.69 -6.29 -19.31
CA PHE A 19 7.13 -5.48 -18.17
C PHE A 19 8.32 -4.59 -18.53
N ARG A 20 9.29 -5.10 -19.30
CA ARG A 20 10.45 -4.32 -19.78
C ARG A 20 10.05 -3.17 -20.68
N SER A 21 9.00 -3.33 -21.51
CA SER A 21 8.47 -2.27 -22.38
C SER A 21 7.77 -1.13 -21.64
N LEU A 22 7.35 -1.33 -20.38
CA LEU A 22 6.71 -0.28 -19.59
C LEU A 22 7.68 0.84 -19.25
N ASP A 23 7.15 2.06 -19.15
CA ASP A 23 7.89 3.17 -18.58
C ASP A 23 8.10 3.00 -17.07
N ALA A 24 9.03 3.76 -16.51
CA ALA A 24 9.44 3.60 -15.13
C ALA A 24 8.33 3.91 -14.11
N ARG A 25 7.33 4.74 -14.46
CA ARG A 25 6.17 4.98 -13.58
C ARG A 25 5.26 3.76 -13.58
N SER A 26 4.84 3.26 -14.75
CA SER A 26 3.97 2.07 -14.81
C SER A 26 4.63 0.84 -14.19
N LYS A 27 5.96 0.71 -14.29
CA LYS A 27 6.71 -0.32 -13.54
C LYS A 27 6.51 -0.21 -12.03
N SER A 28 6.48 1.00 -11.49
CA SER A 28 6.25 1.25 -10.05
C SER A 28 4.82 0.96 -9.58
N GLU A 29 3.84 0.92 -10.49
CA GLU A 29 2.47 0.51 -10.16
C GLU A 29 2.37 -1.00 -9.94
N VAL A 30 3.17 -1.78 -10.70
CA VAL A 30 3.27 -3.24 -10.56
C VAL A 30 4.13 -3.60 -9.34
N PHE A 31 5.31 -2.98 -9.23
CA PHE A 31 6.27 -3.17 -8.15
C PHE A 31 6.49 -1.84 -7.42
N PRO A 32 5.74 -1.59 -6.32
CA PRO A 32 5.87 -0.37 -5.55
C PRO A 32 7.31 -0.15 -5.09
N PHE A 33 7.75 1.10 -5.16
CA PHE A 33 9.09 1.49 -4.77
C PHE A 33 9.28 1.25 -3.25
N PRO A 34 10.32 0.51 -2.84
CA PRO A 34 10.56 0.23 -1.43
C PRO A 34 10.94 1.51 -0.69
N MET A 35 10.50 1.64 0.55
CA MET A 35 10.85 2.80 1.39
C MET A 35 12.26 2.65 1.93
N SER A 36 13.08 3.70 1.81
CA SER A 36 14.44 3.74 2.33
C SER A 36 14.69 4.99 3.16
N GLU A 37 15.78 5.00 3.92
CA GLU A 37 16.19 6.16 4.71
C GLU A 37 16.62 7.35 3.85
N ARG A 38 16.93 7.11 2.56
CA ARG A 38 17.28 8.15 1.57
C ARG A 38 16.08 8.96 1.08
N HIS A 39 14.88 8.57 1.52
CA HIS A 39 13.64 9.27 1.16
C HIS A 39 13.44 10.47 2.08
N HIS A 40 12.75 11.48 1.56
CA HIS A 40 12.36 12.65 2.35
C HIS A 40 11.60 12.23 3.64
N PRO A 41 11.83 12.88 4.80
CA PRO A 41 11.14 12.56 6.04
C PRO A 41 9.62 12.52 5.92
N CYS A 42 9.00 13.50 5.23
CA CYS A 42 7.57 13.48 4.93
C CYS A 42 7.09 12.26 4.14
N VAL A 43 7.89 11.76 3.19
CA VAL A 43 7.56 10.54 2.43
C VAL A 43 7.60 9.32 3.35
N ARG A 44 8.61 9.26 4.22
CA ARG A 44 8.75 8.23 5.27
C ARG A 44 7.58 8.24 6.25
N ALA A 45 7.08 9.42 6.60
CA ALA A 45 5.90 9.60 7.41
C ALA A 45 4.57 9.34 6.68
N GLY A 46 4.60 9.05 5.37
CA GLY A 46 3.39 8.80 4.58
C GLY A 46 2.54 10.05 4.33
N ILE A 47 3.15 11.24 4.39
CA ILE A 47 2.46 12.51 4.15
C ILE A 47 2.33 12.71 2.64
N GLU A 48 1.10 12.94 2.17
CA GLU A 48 0.83 13.14 0.74
C GLU A 48 1.58 14.33 0.14
N GLN A 49 1.94 14.18 -1.14
CA GLN A 49 2.59 15.20 -1.94
C GLN A 49 1.66 15.72 -3.04
N CYS A 50 1.59 17.04 -3.19
CA CYS A 50 0.76 17.67 -4.20
C CYS A 50 1.38 17.56 -5.60
N TYR A 51 0.65 16.99 -6.54
CA TYR A 51 1.07 16.88 -7.95
C TYR A 51 1.34 18.23 -8.64
N THR A 52 0.68 19.30 -8.20
CA THR A 52 0.75 20.60 -8.87
C THR A 52 1.90 21.46 -8.34
N CYS A 53 2.14 21.47 -7.02
CA CYS A 53 3.16 22.33 -6.42
C CYS A 53 4.33 21.57 -5.78
N ASN A 54 4.31 20.23 -5.79
CA ASN A 54 5.37 19.35 -5.27
C ASN A 54 5.66 19.48 -3.76
N LYS A 55 4.81 20.20 -3.02
CA LYS A 55 4.86 20.34 -1.56
C LYS A 55 4.10 19.22 -0.87
N PHE A 56 4.43 18.98 0.39
CA PHE A 56 3.76 17.99 1.22
C PHE A 56 2.52 18.57 1.92
N GLY A 57 1.73 17.71 2.56
CA GLY A 57 0.62 18.05 3.45
C GLY A 57 -0.68 18.48 2.77
N HIS A 58 -0.74 18.37 1.45
CA HIS A 58 -1.99 18.44 0.71
C HIS A 58 -1.87 17.64 -0.58
N SER A 59 -2.97 17.01 -1.01
CA SER A 59 -3.09 16.42 -2.33
C SER A 59 -4.35 16.94 -2.99
N ARG A 60 -4.24 17.19 -4.30
CA ARG A 60 -5.41 17.46 -5.14
C ARG A 60 -6.38 16.27 -5.18
N MET A 61 -5.92 15.06 -4.82
CA MET A 61 -6.77 13.87 -4.76
C MET A 61 -7.75 13.88 -3.58
N ASN A 62 -7.49 14.63 -2.51
CA ASN A 62 -8.39 14.73 -1.35
C ASN A 62 -9.45 15.84 -1.48
N GLY A 63 -9.80 16.21 -2.73
CA GLY A 63 -10.83 17.23 -3.02
C GLY A 63 -10.43 18.67 -2.69
N LYS A 64 -9.30 18.90 -2.01
CA LYS A 64 -8.80 20.25 -1.70
C LYS A 64 -7.97 20.78 -2.88
N PRO A 65 -8.32 21.95 -3.44
CA PRO A 65 -7.54 22.55 -4.51
C PRO A 65 -6.15 22.94 -4.00
N CYS A 66 -5.13 22.81 -4.85
CA CYS A 66 -3.81 23.35 -4.56
C CYS A 66 -3.90 24.88 -4.46
N THR A 67 -3.73 25.42 -3.25
CA THR A 67 -3.78 26.87 -2.97
C THR A 67 -2.45 27.58 -3.22
N SER A 68 -1.39 26.85 -3.56
CA SER A 68 -0.09 27.45 -3.88
C SER A 68 -0.23 28.42 -5.05
N ARG A 69 0.11 29.69 -4.82
CA ARG A 69 0.17 30.73 -5.85
C ARG A 69 1.17 30.38 -6.95
N VAL A 70 2.26 29.69 -6.58
CA VAL A 70 3.26 29.18 -7.52
C VAL A 70 2.94 27.73 -7.86
N LYS A 71 2.55 27.49 -9.11
CA LYS A 71 2.27 26.15 -9.69
C LYS A 71 3.46 25.57 -10.47
N ALA A 72 4.62 26.22 -10.40
CA ALA A 72 5.77 25.95 -11.26
C ALA A 72 6.74 24.86 -10.73
N GLY A 73 6.36 24.09 -9.70
CA GLY A 73 7.28 23.18 -9.01
C GLY A 73 6.96 21.70 -9.13
N GLY A 74 5.82 21.32 -9.72
CA GLY A 74 5.41 19.92 -9.89
C GLY A 74 6.42 19.13 -10.72
N ALA A 75 6.95 18.03 -10.18
CA ALA A 75 7.71 17.08 -10.99
C ALA A 75 6.82 16.56 -12.13
N LEU A 76 7.41 16.32 -13.31
CA LEU A 76 6.67 15.78 -14.44
C LEU A 76 5.97 14.48 -14.04
N PHE A 77 4.76 14.24 -14.54
CA PHE A 77 3.97 13.06 -14.20
C PHE A 77 4.76 11.74 -14.38
N LYS A 78 5.68 11.69 -15.35
CA LYS A 78 6.58 10.56 -15.63
C LYS A 78 7.61 10.30 -14.54
N ASP A 79 7.86 11.24 -13.64
CA ASP A 79 8.83 11.13 -12.53
C ASP A 79 8.17 10.75 -11.21
N TRP A 80 6.86 10.53 -11.19
CA TRP A 80 6.18 10.02 -10.00
C TRP A 80 6.31 8.52 -9.92
N ARG A 81 6.54 7.99 -8.72
CA ARG A 81 6.60 6.55 -8.45
C ARG A 81 5.65 6.23 -7.31
N ARG A 82 4.94 5.12 -7.45
CA ARG A 82 4.13 4.57 -6.37
C ARG A 82 5.03 3.86 -5.36
N THR A 83 4.85 4.11 -4.08
CA THR A 83 5.60 3.51 -2.97
C THR A 83 4.78 2.46 -2.24
N VAL A 84 5.43 1.66 -1.39
CA VAL A 84 4.77 0.58 -0.62
C VAL A 84 3.65 1.05 0.31
N ASN A 85 3.63 2.32 0.73
CA ASN A 85 2.52 2.92 1.49
C ASN A 85 1.28 3.22 0.61
N GLY A 86 1.31 2.85 -0.67
CA GLY A 86 0.20 3.05 -1.61
C GLY A 86 0.13 4.44 -2.24
N LEU A 87 0.89 5.40 -1.72
CA LEU A 87 0.96 6.78 -2.21
C LEU A 87 1.96 6.91 -3.36
N SER A 88 1.90 8.03 -4.06
CA SER A 88 2.83 8.34 -5.15
C SER A 88 3.59 9.61 -4.84
N TYR A 89 4.89 9.58 -5.08
CA TYR A 89 5.82 10.68 -4.79
C TYR A 89 6.69 10.98 -5.99
N SER A 90 7.18 12.21 -6.08
CA SER A 90 8.17 12.57 -7.08
C SER A 90 9.51 11.89 -6.80
N LYS A 91 10.19 11.47 -7.87
CA LYS A 91 11.50 10.80 -7.81
C LYS A 91 12.53 11.60 -7.01
N ASP A 92 12.49 12.92 -7.09
CA ASP A 92 13.40 13.81 -6.36
C ASP A 92 13.28 13.66 -4.84
N LYS A 93 12.07 13.39 -4.34
CA LYS A 93 11.82 13.15 -2.91
C LYS A 93 12.07 11.70 -2.48
N LEU A 94 12.12 10.78 -3.43
CA LEU A 94 12.46 9.37 -3.21
C LEU A 94 13.97 9.10 -3.29
N ASN A 95 14.75 9.96 -3.94
CA ASN A 95 16.20 9.75 -4.06
C ASN A 95 16.95 11.06 -3.77
N MET A 96 16.87 11.50 -2.52
CA MET A 96 17.54 12.73 -2.11
C MET A 96 19.04 12.52 -1.94
N LYS A 97 19.81 13.56 -2.27
CA LYS A 97 21.22 13.63 -1.89
C LYS A 97 21.32 13.74 -0.37
N PRO A 98 22.39 13.20 0.26
CA PRO A 98 22.55 13.24 1.71
C PRO A 98 22.54 14.68 2.27
N GLU A 99 23.10 15.64 1.54
CA GLU A 99 23.07 17.07 1.88
C GLU A 99 21.66 17.64 1.92
N ASP A 100 20.81 17.28 0.96
CA ASP A 100 19.42 17.71 0.94
C ASP A 100 18.61 17.01 2.03
N LEU A 101 18.95 15.77 2.34
CA LEU A 101 18.28 14.97 3.35
C LEU A 101 18.54 15.51 4.76
N ALA A 102 19.77 15.98 5.03
CA ALA A 102 20.11 16.66 6.27
C ALA A 102 19.34 17.98 6.46
N ARG A 103 18.97 18.65 5.35
CA ARG A 103 18.14 19.88 5.37
C ARG A 103 16.64 19.59 5.40
N ALA A 104 16.23 18.41 4.92
CA ALA A 104 14.84 18.02 4.84
C ALA A 104 14.26 17.81 6.24
N SER A 105 13.03 18.26 6.46
CA SER A 105 12.39 18.12 7.76
C SER A 105 10.92 17.77 7.61
N LEU A 106 10.30 17.32 8.71
CA LEU A 106 8.85 17.16 8.75
C LEU A 106 8.10 18.51 8.70
N ALA A 107 8.78 19.62 9.01
CA ALA A 107 8.19 20.96 8.92
C ALA A 107 7.86 21.36 7.47
N ASP A 108 8.45 20.68 6.48
CA ASP A 108 8.14 20.86 5.07
C ASP A 108 6.71 20.42 4.69
N ALA A 109 5.99 19.75 5.61
CA ALA A 109 4.61 19.34 5.42
C ALA A 109 3.61 20.51 5.33
N ASN A 110 3.87 21.67 5.93
CA ASN A 110 3.21 22.97 5.65
C ASN A 110 3.52 23.95 6.81
N PRO A 111 4.08 25.14 6.54
CA PRO A 111 4.05 26.25 7.51
C PRO A 111 2.87 27.24 7.29
N GLY A 112 2.05 27.07 6.24
CA GLY A 112 1.02 28.04 5.83
C GLY A 112 -0.38 27.83 6.43
N SER A 113 -0.56 26.77 7.21
CA SER A 113 -1.67 26.64 8.14
C SER A 113 -1.05 26.89 9.51
N SER A 114 -1.55 27.88 10.23
CA SER A 114 -1.34 28.01 11.67
C SER A 114 -1.97 26.80 12.36
N PHE A 115 -1.38 25.62 12.17
CA PHE A 115 -1.62 24.50 13.05
C PHE A 115 -0.79 24.83 14.28
N THR A 116 -1.38 25.57 15.22
CA THR A 116 -0.88 25.59 16.58
C THR A 116 -0.68 24.12 16.96
N ILE A 117 0.56 23.74 17.21
CA ILE A 117 0.89 22.49 17.87
C ILE A 117 0.33 22.66 19.30
N SER A 118 -0.98 22.48 19.44
CA SER A 118 -1.55 22.13 20.72
C SER A 118 -0.95 20.79 21.03
N THR A 119 -0.03 20.78 21.99
CA THR A 119 0.47 19.60 22.68
C THR A 119 -0.60 18.51 22.70
N ILE A 120 -0.45 17.50 21.84
CA ILE A 120 -1.33 16.34 21.83
C ILE A 120 -0.90 15.50 23.03
N SER A 121 -1.44 15.85 24.19
CA SER A 121 -1.52 14.99 25.39
C SER A 121 -2.62 13.93 25.24
N GLY A 122 -2.96 13.53 24.01
CA GLY A 122 -4.10 12.67 23.71
C GLY A 122 -3.83 11.87 22.45
N LEU A 123 -3.01 10.84 22.59
CA LEU A 123 -2.89 9.75 21.62
C LEU A 123 -4.30 9.26 21.24
N PRO A 124 -4.76 9.37 19.99
CA PRO A 124 -5.82 8.50 19.55
C PRO A 124 -5.25 7.09 19.58
N HIS A 125 -5.81 6.25 20.45
CA HIS A 125 -5.61 4.81 20.40
C HIS A 125 -5.74 4.36 18.95
N TYR A 126 -4.62 3.92 18.38
CA TYR A 126 -4.61 3.13 17.17
C TYR A 126 -5.49 1.92 17.47
N ASN A 127 -6.69 1.91 16.91
CA ASN A 127 -7.57 0.76 16.97
C ASN A 127 -7.19 -0.11 15.76
N PRO A 128 -6.38 -1.17 15.93
CA PRO A 128 -6.03 -2.04 14.83
C PRO A 128 -7.33 -2.61 14.26
N ARG A 129 -7.47 -2.47 12.95
CA ARG A 129 -8.54 -3.10 12.17
C ARG A 129 -8.53 -4.61 12.50
N PRO A 130 -9.62 -5.21 13.00
CA PRO A 130 -9.65 -6.64 13.26
C PRO A 130 -9.81 -7.34 11.90
N SER A 131 -8.68 -7.74 11.30
CA SER A 131 -8.73 -8.65 10.14
C SER A 131 -7.72 -9.78 10.17
N ASP A 132 -6.87 -9.94 11.20
CA ASP A 132 -5.85 -11.00 11.22
C ASP A 132 -5.60 -11.58 12.63
N ALA A 133 -6.61 -12.26 13.20
CA ALA A 133 -6.54 -13.27 14.27
C ALA A 133 -7.98 -13.85 14.37
N ASP A 134 -8.31 -15.13 14.27
CA ASP A 134 -7.63 -16.37 14.60
C ASP A 134 -8.08 -17.47 13.62
N LEU A 135 -7.12 -18.13 12.96
CA LEU A 135 -7.31 -19.44 12.35
C LEU A 135 -6.25 -20.38 12.92
N SER A 136 -6.26 -20.55 14.24
CA SER A 136 -5.52 -21.64 14.89
C SER A 136 -6.07 -21.92 16.28
N SER A 137 -6.34 -23.20 16.54
CA SER A 137 -6.87 -23.81 17.77
C SER A 137 -8.40 -23.62 17.96
N ALA A 138 -9.22 -24.63 18.28
CA ALA A 138 -8.94 -25.91 18.90
C ALA A 138 -10.06 -26.94 18.62
N ARG A 139 -9.59 -28.16 18.32
CA ARG A 139 -10.06 -29.49 18.77
C ARG A 139 -11.39 -30.11 18.28
N PRO A 140 -11.35 -31.42 17.92
CA PRO A 140 -12.53 -32.23 17.68
C PRO A 140 -13.13 -32.71 19.01
N ALA A 141 -14.45 -32.55 19.17
CA ALA A 141 -15.19 -33.15 20.26
C ALA A 141 -15.56 -34.60 19.89
N PHE A 142 -14.96 -35.54 20.62
CA PHE A 142 -15.30 -36.96 20.64
C PHE A 142 -16.44 -37.21 21.65
N GLY A 143 -17.41 -38.04 21.24
CA GLY A 143 -18.33 -38.80 22.12
C GLY A 143 -19.64 -38.08 22.49
N LEU A 144 -20.78 -38.75 22.71
CA LEU A 144 -21.15 -40.16 22.70
C LEU A 144 -22.68 -40.24 22.94
N PHE A 145 -23.36 -41.28 22.43
CA PHE A 145 -24.77 -41.69 22.65
C PHE A 145 -25.89 -40.87 21.98
N GLY A 146 -26.93 -41.44 21.35
CA GLY A 146 -27.28 -42.85 21.16
C GLY A 146 -28.64 -43.03 20.45
N LEU A 147 -28.87 -44.28 20.05
CA LEU A 147 -30.15 -45.01 19.89
C LEU A 147 -31.06 -44.77 18.66
N GLY A 148 -31.19 -45.87 17.89
CA GLY A 148 -32.45 -46.34 17.29
C GLY A 148 -32.68 -45.94 15.83
N THR A 149 -33.14 -46.78 14.90
CA THR A 149 -33.60 -48.18 14.91
C THR A 149 -33.65 -48.67 13.46
N THR A 150 -33.25 -49.93 13.24
CA THR A 150 -33.83 -50.93 12.32
C THR A 150 -34.25 -50.52 10.89
N ASN A 151 -33.58 -51.06 9.87
CA ASN A 151 -34.06 -52.24 9.12
C ASN A 151 -33.15 -52.56 7.92
N ASP A 152 -32.62 -53.77 7.95
CA ASP A 152 -32.12 -54.60 6.84
C ASP A 152 -33.22 -54.89 5.79
N PRO A 153 -32.97 -55.68 4.72
CA PRO A 153 -31.87 -55.69 3.75
C PRO A 153 -32.44 -55.63 2.31
N GLN A 154 -31.61 -55.70 1.26
CA GLN A 154 -31.81 -56.66 0.14
C GLN A 154 -30.64 -56.64 -0.85
N VAL A 155 -30.00 -57.80 -0.88
CA VAL A 155 -29.17 -58.43 -1.91
C VAL A 155 -29.85 -58.39 -3.29
N VAL A 156 -29.10 -58.08 -4.37
CA VAL A 156 -28.88 -58.92 -5.60
C VAL A 156 -27.66 -58.29 -6.32
N GLY A 157 -26.52 -58.97 -6.53
CA GLY A 157 -26.22 -59.82 -7.71
C GLY A 157 -26.41 -59.07 -9.04
N ARG A 158 -25.51 -59.04 -10.03
CA ARG A 158 -24.58 -60.07 -10.51
C ARG A 158 -23.68 -59.48 -11.63
N SER A 159 -22.60 -60.21 -11.88
CA SER A 159 -21.43 -60.03 -12.73
C SER A 159 -21.60 -59.73 -14.24
N VAL A 160 -20.46 -59.31 -14.80
CA VAL A 160 -19.88 -59.56 -16.13
C VAL A 160 -20.31 -60.89 -16.75
#